data_AF-A0A375JFL9-F1
#
_entry.id   AF-A0A375JFL9-F1
#
_cell.length_a   1.000
_cell.length_b   1.000
_cell.length_c   1.000
_cell.angle_alpha   90.00
_cell.angle_beta   90.00
_cell.angle_gamma   90.00
#
_symmetry.space_group_name_H-M   'P 1'
#
loop_
_entity.id
_entity.type
_entity.pdbx_description
1 polymer ?
#
loop_
_entity_poly.entity_id
_entity_poly.type
_entity_poly.pdbx_seq_one_letter_code
_entity_poly.pdbx_strand_id
1 'polypeptide(L)'
;MPAVCARADPDWAAQADVLASISAHRLRDTAGSHMTDRQVDLRYVRDNFGHSSISTTSGYLHCEEDARHEATQELHHIGWGTHKKD
;
A
#
# COMPACT_ATOMS: atom_id res chain seq x y z
N MET A 1 -10.76 -0.43 33.28
CA MET A 1 -11.52 -0.34 32.02
C MET A 1 -11.55 -1.74 31.41
N PRO A 2 -12.69 -2.44 31.33
CA PRO A 2 -12.71 -3.76 30.73
C PRO A 2 -12.60 -3.62 29.20
N ALA A 3 -11.80 -4.49 28.60
CA ALA A 3 -11.55 -4.55 27.16
C ALA A 3 -12.83 -4.93 26.41
N VAL A 4 -13.20 -4.10 25.45
CA VAL A 4 -14.22 -4.43 24.45
C VAL A 4 -13.58 -5.38 23.43
N CYS A 5 -13.54 -6.68 23.73
CA CYS A 5 -13.27 -7.69 22.72
C CYS A 5 -14.55 -8.46 22.44
N ALA A 6 -15.09 -8.17 21.25
CA ALA A 6 -16.20 -8.84 20.63
C ALA A 6 -16.01 -10.37 20.67
N ARG A 7 -17.12 -11.08 20.69
CA ARG A 7 -17.18 -12.54 20.57
C ARG A 7 -16.64 -12.93 19.18
N ALA A 8 -15.32 -13.14 19.11
CA ALA A 8 -14.68 -13.71 17.92
C ALA A 8 -15.17 -15.15 17.80
N ASP A 9 -15.77 -15.47 16.67
CA ASP A 9 -16.11 -16.85 16.38
C ASP A 9 -14.86 -17.60 15.90
N PRO A 10 -14.77 -18.90 16.26
CA PRO A 10 -13.55 -19.68 16.13
C PRO A 10 -13.00 -19.75 14.71
N ASP A 11 -13.83 -19.57 13.68
CA ASP A 11 -13.38 -19.58 12.28
C ASP A 11 -12.48 -18.38 11.95
N TRP A 12 -12.51 -17.33 12.78
CA TRP A 12 -11.75 -16.09 12.58
C TRP A 12 -10.66 -15.85 13.64
N ALA A 13 -10.38 -16.84 14.49
CA ALA A 13 -9.44 -16.68 15.61
C ALA A 13 -8.04 -16.24 15.14
N ALA A 14 -7.54 -16.84 14.06
CA ALA A 14 -6.23 -16.49 13.49
C ALA A 14 -6.17 -15.04 12.98
N GLN A 15 -7.23 -14.56 12.33
CA GLN A 15 -7.31 -13.19 11.84
C GLN A 15 -7.44 -12.19 12.99
N ALA A 16 -8.17 -12.55 14.05
CA ALA A 16 -8.27 -11.74 15.25
C ALA A 16 -6.91 -11.56 15.93
N ASP A 17 -6.10 -12.62 16.02
CA ASP A 17 -4.73 -12.54 16.57
C ASP A 17 -3.83 -11.63 15.72
N VAL A 18 -3.92 -11.72 14.39
CA VAL A 18 -3.20 -10.81 13.49
C VAL A 18 -3.64 -9.36 13.73
N LEU A 19 -4.95 -9.10 13.81
CA LEU A 19 -5.50 -7.76 14.07
C LEU A 19 -5.11 -7.21 15.45
N ALA A 20 -4.99 -8.08 16.47
CA ALA A 20 -4.53 -7.69 17.79
C ALA A 20 -3.03 -7.35 17.81
N SER A 21 -2.24 -7.91 16.90
CA SER A 21 -0.79 -7.71 16.82
C SER A 21 -0.37 -6.44 16.05
N ILE A 22 -1.26 -5.86 15.25
CA ILE A 22 -0.93 -4.71 14.40
C ILE A 22 -1.19 -3.38 15.13
N SER A 23 -0.31 -2.41 14.89
CA SER A 23 -0.50 -1.05 15.39
C SER A 23 -1.51 -0.28 14.53
N ALA A 24 -2.10 0.78 15.11
CA ALA A 24 -2.97 1.71 14.37
C ALA A 24 -2.27 2.34 13.16
N HIS A 25 -0.95 2.52 13.22
CA HIS A 25 -0.16 3.01 12.09
C HIS A 25 -0.16 2.02 10.92
N ARG A 26 0.03 0.71 11.19
CA ARG A 26 -0.02 -0.33 10.16
C ARG A 26 -1.40 -0.42 9.49
N LEU A 27 -2.47 -0.20 10.26
CA LEU A 27 -3.82 -0.09 9.71
C LEU A 27 -3.96 1.13 8.79
N ARG A 28 -3.46 2.29 9.21
CA ARG A 28 -3.46 3.52 8.39
C ARG A 28 -2.68 3.33 7.09
N ASP A 29 -1.53 2.66 7.16
CA ASP A 29 -0.71 2.43 5.97
C ASP A 29 -1.40 1.51 4.97
N THR A 30 -1.98 0.42 5.45
CA THR A 30 -2.75 -0.52 4.61
C THR A 30 -3.95 0.19 3.95
N ALA A 31 -4.66 1.04 4.69
CA ALA A 31 -5.76 1.82 4.12
C ALA A 31 -5.29 2.87 3.11
N GLY A 32 -4.18 3.55 3.37
CA GLY A 32 -3.57 4.53 2.48
C GLY A 32 -3.15 3.93 1.15
N SER A 33 -2.33 2.86 1.20
CA SER A 33 -1.90 2.14 0.00
C SER A 33 -3.07 1.57 -0.79
N HIS A 34 -4.10 1.03 -0.12
CA HIS A 34 -5.29 0.51 -0.83
C HIS A 34 -6.12 1.59 -1.53
N MET A 35 -6.25 2.79 -0.94
CA MET A 35 -6.93 3.90 -1.62
C MET A 35 -6.16 4.37 -2.86
N THR A 36 -4.84 4.47 -2.74
CA THR A 36 -3.96 4.87 -3.84
C THR A 36 -3.93 3.83 -4.97
N ASP A 37 -3.88 2.53 -4.63
CA ASP A 37 -3.98 1.42 -5.61
C ASP A 37 -5.29 1.47 -6.41
N ARG A 38 -6.39 1.93 -5.77
CA ARG A 38 -7.67 2.19 -6.44
C ARG A 38 -7.76 3.54 -7.13
N GLN A 39 -6.63 4.20 -7.37
CA GLN A 39 -6.49 5.47 -8.09
C GLN A 39 -7.29 6.62 -7.46
N VAL A 40 -7.50 6.57 -6.13
CA VAL A 40 -8.07 7.70 -5.40
C VAL A 40 -7.05 8.83 -5.38
N ASP A 41 -7.46 10.03 -5.78
CA ASP A 41 -6.59 11.22 -5.75
C ASP A 41 -6.02 11.46 -4.34
N LEU A 42 -4.70 11.65 -4.26
CA LEU A 42 -3.96 11.83 -3.01
C LEU A 42 -4.49 12.98 -2.13
N ARG A 43 -5.15 13.97 -2.72
CA ARG A 43 -5.78 15.06 -1.96
C ARG A 43 -6.92 14.52 -1.10
N TYR A 44 -7.73 13.60 -1.62
CA TYR A 44 -8.78 12.96 -0.85
C TYR A 44 -8.22 12.00 0.20
N VAL A 45 -7.15 11.26 -0.12
CA VAL A 45 -6.47 10.39 0.87
C VAL A 45 -5.90 11.22 2.02
N ARG A 46 -5.29 12.37 1.72
CA ARG A 46 -4.80 13.34 2.72
C ARG A 46 -5.94 13.85 3.59
N ASP A 47 -7.04 14.28 2.99
CA ASP A 47 -8.18 14.86 3.70
C ASP A 47 -8.87 13.81 4.59
N ASN A 48 -9.01 12.57 4.11
CA ASN A 48 -9.53 11.44 4.89
C ASN A 48 -8.69 11.14 6.13
N PHE A 49 -7.37 11.33 6.05
CA PHE A 49 -6.47 11.12 7.18
C PHE A 49 -6.20 12.37 8.01
N GLY A 50 -6.72 13.53 7.59
CA GLY A 50 -6.51 14.81 8.27
C GLY A 50 -5.07 15.29 8.23
N HIS A 51 -4.28 14.88 7.24
CA HIS A 51 -2.89 15.31 7.10
C HIS A 51 -2.82 16.76 6.62
N SER A 52 -2.01 17.59 7.28
CA SER A 52 -1.84 19.00 6.90
C SER A 52 -1.02 19.19 5.61
N SER A 53 -0.25 18.16 5.21
CA SER A 53 0.61 18.20 4.03
C SER A 53 0.42 16.96 3.16
N ILE A 54 0.44 17.17 1.83
CA ILE A 54 0.47 16.08 0.85
C ILE A 54 1.73 15.23 1.02
N SER A 55 2.84 15.81 1.49
CA SER A 55 4.11 15.09 1.67
C SER A 55 3.98 13.89 2.62
N THR A 56 3.20 14.01 3.70
CA THR A 56 2.95 12.91 4.64
C THR A 56 2.16 11.76 4.00
N THR A 57 1.29 12.08 3.03
CA THR A 57 0.46 11.09 2.33
C THR A 57 1.14 10.51 1.09
N SER A 58 2.14 11.21 0.55
CA SER A 58 2.89 10.80 -0.66
C SER A 58 3.57 9.44 -0.50
N GLY A 59 3.88 9.02 0.73
CA GLY A 59 4.45 7.70 1.00
C GLY A 59 3.56 6.52 0.60
N TYR A 60 2.28 6.74 0.29
CA TYR A 60 1.39 5.68 -0.18
C TYR A 60 1.45 5.38 -1.68
N LEU A 61 2.23 6.15 -2.46
CA LEU A 61 2.38 5.96 -3.90
C LEU A 61 3.31 4.81 -4.31
N HIS A 62 4.08 4.22 -3.38
CA HIS A 62 5.17 3.31 -3.74
C HIS A 62 4.72 2.09 -4.58
N CYS A 63 3.53 1.53 -4.35
CA CYS A 63 3.03 0.40 -5.14
C CYS A 63 2.72 0.79 -6.61
N GLU A 64 2.19 1.99 -6.84
CA GLU A 64 1.96 2.50 -8.19
C GLU A 64 3.27 2.90 -8.87
N GLU A 65 4.23 3.43 -8.10
CA GLU A 65 5.56 3.78 -8.60
C GLU A 65 6.34 2.54 -9.02
N ASP A 66 6.33 1.48 -8.23
CA ASP A 66 6.95 0.19 -8.55
C ASP A 66 6.32 -0.43 -9.82
N ALA A 67 4.98 -0.47 -9.91
CA ALA A 67 4.30 -1.02 -11.08
C ALA A 67 4.58 -0.21 -12.36
N ARG A 68 4.61 1.13 -12.28
CA ARG A 68 5.00 1.99 -13.41
C ARG A 68 6.47 1.84 -13.77
N HIS A 69 7.34 1.67 -12.77
CA HIS A 69 8.75 1.46 -12.96
C HIS A 69 9.00 0.16 -13.72
N GLU A 70 8.42 -0.96 -13.27
CA GLU A 70 8.48 -2.25 -13.95
C GLU A 70 7.96 -2.16 -15.39
N ALA A 71 6.78 -1.57 -15.61
CA ALA A 71 6.23 -1.39 -16.96
C ALA A 71 7.14 -0.53 -17.86
N THR A 72 7.78 0.50 -17.30
CA THR A 72 8.75 1.32 -18.03
C THR A 72 10.01 0.54 -18.34
N GLN A 73 10.54 -0.26 -17.40
CA GLN A 73 11.70 -1.12 -17.61
C GLN A 73 11.44 -2.15 -18.71
N GLU A 74 10.28 -2.82 -18.70
CA GLU A 74 9.89 -3.79 -19.72
C GLU A 74 9.78 -3.18 -21.12
N LEU A 75 9.14 -2.01 -21.23
CA LEU A 75 8.94 -1.32 -22.51
C LEU A 75 10.19 -0.59 -23.01
N HIS A 76 11.04 -0.14 -22.08
CA HIS A 76 12.25 0.63 -22.35
C HIS A 76 13.52 -0.24 -22.28
N HIS A 77 13.40 -1.55 -22.53
CA HIS A 77 14.51 -2.40 -22.91
C HIS A 77 15.02 -1.98 -24.30
N ILE A 78 15.84 -0.91 -24.33
CA ILE A 78 16.69 -0.60 -25.47
C ILE A 78 17.60 -1.82 -25.65
N GLY A 79 17.57 -2.47 -26.82
CA GLY A 79 18.29 -3.72 -27.08
C GLY A 79 19.81 -3.56 -26.98
N TRP A 80 20.35 -3.70 -25.77
CA TRP A 80 21.79 -3.76 -25.52
C TRP A 80 22.31 -5.18 -25.79
N GLY A 81 22.39 -5.53 -27.08
CA GLY A 81 23.36 -6.51 -27.60
C GLY A 81 22.86 -7.92 -27.93
N THR A 82 22.68 -8.20 -29.24
CA THR A 82 23.03 -9.51 -29.82
C THR A 82 23.64 -9.35 -31.22
N HIS A 83 24.77 -8.64 -31.33
CA HIS A 83 25.66 -8.88 -32.48
C HIS A 83 26.49 -10.13 -32.19
N LYS A 84 25.95 -11.30 -32.55
CA LYS A 84 26.73 -12.53 -32.63
C LYS A 84 27.62 -12.39 -33.87
N LYS A 85 28.93 -12.18 -33.67
CA LYS A 85 29.90 -12.23 -34.77
C LYS A 85 30.10 -13.70 -35.14
N ASP A 86 29.91 -13.99 -36.43
CA ASP A 86 30.20 -15.26 -37.09
C ASP A 86 31.69 -15.64 -37.02
#